data_AF-A0A661KSN8-F1
#
_entry.id   AF-A0A661KSN8-F1
#
_cell.length_a   1.000
_cell.length_b   1.000
_cell.length_c   1.000
_cell.angle_alpha   90.00
_cell.angle_beta   90.00
_cell.angle_gamma   90.00
#
_symmetry.space_group_name_H-M   'P 1'
#
loop_
_entity.id
_entity.type
_entity.pdbx_description
1 polymer ?
#
loop_
_entity_poly.entity_id
_entity_poly.type
_entity_poly.pdbx_seq_one_letter_code
_entity_poly.pdbx_strand_id
1 'polypeptide(L)'
;MGSETGDILNILSEKDLKEILKDFNISLEERAFLKEIFLRIEPLVLKDSLRDFCKAHFRNEDRLSTYFKELLLGDINLSYLHNRLSLAITHERLGISPRFYIAHFSKWLDLMLGPIKEIAPPDKVSKILALLFKSILLDIALCMEAQQAVHVERYKKILIPARMQ
;
A
#
# COMPACT_ATOMS: atom_id res chain seq x y z
N MET A 1 11.59 -28.31 -5.19
CA MET A 1 10.82 -27.17 -5.73
C MET A 1 10.83 -26.07 -4.68
N GLY A 2 11.78 -25.14 -4.77
CA GLY A 2 11.74 -23.91 -3.98
C GLY A 2 10.53 -23.09 -4.45
N SER A 3 9.74 -22.55 -3.53
CA SER A 3 8.57 -21.77 -3.91
C SER A 3 9.04 -20.53 -4.67
N GLU A 4 8.47 -20.28 -5.86
CA GLU A 4 8.73 -19.08 -6.69
C GLU A 4 8.52 -17.76 -5.91
N THR A 5 7.86 -17.82 -4.76
CA THR A 5 7.66 -16.74 -3.81
C THR A 5 8.94 -16.34 -3.07
N GLY A 6 9.87 -17.27 -2.81
CA GLY A 6 11.11 -17.01 -2.08
C GLY A 6 12.12 -16.15 -2.87
N ASP A 7 12.21 -16.36 -4.18
CA ASP A 7 13.12 -15.60 -5.05
C ASP A 7 12.64 -14.18 -5.32
N ILE A 8 11.32 -13.96 -5.33
CA ILE A 8 10.73 -12.64 -5.62
C ILE A 8 10.72 -11.74 -4.36
N LEU A 9 10.64 -12.32 -3.16
CA LEU A 9 10.75 -11.54 -1.91
C LEU A 9 12.17 -11.02 -1.65
N ASN A 10 13.19 -11.53 -2.37
CA ASN A 10 14.59 -11.07 -2.31
C ASN A 10 14.92 -9.94 -3.30
N ILE A 11 13.91 -9.35 -3.94
CA ILE A 11 14.09 -8.31 -4.96
C ILE A 11 14.66 -7.00 -4.39
N LEU A 12 14.17 -6.58 -3.22
CA LEU A 12 14.72 -5.44 -2.49
C LEU A 12 15.59 -5.99 -1.36
N SER A 13 16.84 -5.56 -1.30
CA SER A 13 17.74 -5.95 -0.22
C SER A 13 17.28 -5.31 1.10
N GLU A 14 17.64 -5.91 2.23
CA GLU A 14 17.37 -5.33 3.55
C GLU A 14 17.96 -3.90 3.67
N LYS A 15 19.04 -3.61 2.92
CA LYS A 15 19.62 -2.27 2.81
C LYS A 15 18.66 -1.29 2.14
N ASP A 16 18.07 -1.67 1.00
CA ASP A 16 17.11 -0.83 0.28
C ASP A 16 15.88 -0.53 1.15
N LEU A 17 15.39 -1.55 1.88
CA LEU A 17 14.30 -1.38 2.82
C LEU A 17 14.65 -0.39 3.94
N LYS A 18 15.87 -0.47 4.49
CA LYS A 18 16.34 0.48 5.52
C LYS A 18 16.50 1.90 4.99
N GLU A 19 16.85 2.09 3.73
CA GLU A 19 16.91 3.42 3.10
C GLU A 19 15.50 4.00 2.93
N ILE A 20 14.54 3.21 2.43
CA ILE A 20 13.12 3.60 2.35
C ILE A 20 12.58 4.01 3.73
N LEU A 21 12.90 3.26 4.79
CA LEU A 21 12.49 3.61 6.16
C LEU A 21 13.05 4.96 6.64
N LYS A 22 14.25 5.34 6.20
CA LYS A 22 14.85 6.64 6.57
C LYS A 22 14.16 7.80 5.85
N ASP A 23 13.82 7.60 4.59
CA ASP A 23 13.20 8.65 3.77
C ASP A 23 11.73 8.88 4.15
N PHE A 24 11.03 7.82 4.55
CA PHE A 24 9.66 7.89 5.05
C PHE A 24 9.61 8.04 6.58
N ASN A 25 10.23 9.11 7.07
CA ASN A 25 10.20 9.48 8.49
C ASN A 25 8.81 10.04 8.88
N ILE A 26 7.89 9.16 9.26
CA ILE A 26 6.67 9.52 9.98
C ILE A 26 6.97 9.38 11.47
N SER A 27 6.87 10.47 12.23
CA SER A 27 7.20 10.44 13.66
C SER A 27 6.19 9.60 14.46
N LEU A 28 6.57 9.15 15.65
CA LEU A 28 5.66 8.43 16.57
C LEU A 28 4.41 9.25 16.92
N GLU A 29 4.55 10.58 17.03
CA GLU A 29 3.45 11.49 17.30
C GLU A 29 2.51 11.60 16.09
N GLU A 30 3.06 11.72 14.88
CA GLU A 30 2.28 11.71 13.65
C GLU A 30 1.53 10.38 13.45
N ARG A 31 2.14 9.27 13.84
CA ARG A 31 1.51 7.94 13.87
C ARG A 31 0.38 7.84 14.87
N ALA A 32 0.60 8.28 16.10
CA ALA A 32 -0.44 8.28 17.13
C ALA A 32 -1.65 9.12 16.69
N PHE A 33 -1.38 10.28 16.09
CA PHE A 33 -2.39 11.17 15.56
C PHE A 33 -3.18 10.55 14.38
N LEU A 34 -2.49 9.95 13.40
CA LEU A 34 -3.15 9.21 12.33
C LEU A 34 -4.03 8.08 12.86
N LYS A 35 -3.56 7.37 13.89
CA LYS A 35 -4.28 6.25 14.51
C LYS A 35 -5.57 6.70 15.17
N GLU A 36 -5.52 7.78 15.94
CA GLU A 36 -6.71 8.35 16.57
C GLU A 36 -7.76 8.75 15.53
N ILE A 37 -7.33 9.44 14.47
CA ILE A 37 -8.21 9.91 13.40
C ILE A 37 -8.80 8.73 12.62
N PHE A 38 -7.99 7.73 12.25
CA PHE A 38 -8.47 6.57 11.51
C PHE A 38 -9.51 5.78 12.31
N LEU A 39 -9.31 5.55 13.61
CA LEU A 39 -10.28 4.84 14.44
C LEU A 39 -11.65 5.55 14.50
N ARG A 40 -11.68 6.87 14.39
CA ARG A 40 -12.93 7.65 14.33
C ARG A 40 -13.58 7.61 12.95
N ILE A 41 -12.77 7.49 11.89
CA ILE A 41 -13.23 7.52 10.51
C ILE A 41 -13.63 6.12 10.00
N GLU A 42 -12.98 5.05 10.48
CA GLU A 42 -13.19 3.66 10.04
C GLU A 42 -14.69 3.27 9.99
N PRO A 43 -15.52 3.56 11.01
CA PRO A 43 -16.94 3.23 10.96
C PRO A 43 -17.73 3.99 9.88
N LEU A 44 -17.29 5.18 9.49
CA LEU A 44 -17.93 6.02 8.49
C LEU A 44 -17.50 5.65 7.06
N VAL A 45 -16.26 5.18 6.93
CA VAL A 45 -15.61 4.87 5.67
C VAL A 45 -15.88 3.43 5.22
N LEU A 46 -16.25 2.54 6.13
CA LEU A 46 -16.77 1.20 5.80
C LEU A 46 -18.26 1.17 5.38
N LYS A 47 -18.92 2.32 5.19
CA LYS A 47 -20.26 2.41 4.57
C LYS A 47 -20.21 2.06 3.06
N ASP A 48 -21.40 1.89 2.48
CA ASP A 48 -21.71 1.33 1.14
C ASP A 48 -20.74 1.69 0.00
N SER A 49 -20.24 2.93 -0.05
CA SER A 49 -19.36 3.42 -1.13
C SER A 49 -18.01 2.70 -1.25
N LEU A 50 -17.41 2.30 -0.13
CA LEU A 50 -16.18 1.52 -0.14
C LEU A 50 -16.49 0.04 -0.34
N ARG A 51 -17.57 -0.45 0.29
CA ARG A 51 -18.06 -1.83 0.18
C ARG A 51 -18.17 -2.33 -1.26
N ASP A 52 -18.79 -1.56 -2.15
CA ASP A 52 -18.97 -1.95 -3.56
C ASP A 52 -17.65 -1.97 -4.32
N PHE A 53 -16.77 -1.02 -4.00
CA PHE A 53 -15.41 -0.97 -4.51
C PHE A 53 -14.56 -2.16 -4.02
N CYS A 54 -14.69 -2.53 -2.73
CA CYS A 54 -14.08 -3.70 -2.11
C CYS A 54 -14.49 -4.97 -2.86
N LYS A 55 -15.80 -5.22 -3.02
CA LYS A 55 -16.33 -6.46 -3.61
C LYS A 55 -15.77 -6.72 -5.01
N ALA A 56 -15.53 -5.67 -5.78
CA ALA A 56 -15.01 -5.81 -7.13
C ALA A 56 -13.53 -6.26 -7.19
N HIS A 57 -12.72 -6.01 -6.16
CA HIS A 57 -11.25 -6.14 -6.24
C HIS A 57 -10.63 -6.95 -5.08
N PHE A 58 -11.20 -6.86 -3.89
CA PHE A 58 -10.82 -7.58 -2.69
C PHE A 58 -12.02 -8.44 -2.29
N ARG A 59 -12.02 -9.71 -2.72
CA ARG A 59 -13.12 -10.68 -2.53
C ARG A 59 -13.69 -10.81 -1.10
N ASN A 60 -13.08 -10.17 -0.10
CA ASN A 60 -13.49 -10.17 1.30
C ASN A 60 -13.27 -8.78 1.95
N GLU A 61 -14.34 -8.21 2.53
CA GLU A 61 -14.36 -6.90 3.21
C GLU A 61 -13.39 -6.84 4.41
N ASP A 62 -13.22 -7.94 5.16
CA ASP A 62 -12.35 -8.02 6.34
C ASP A 62 -10.87 -7.85 5.97
N ARG A 63 -10.48 -8.34 4.78
CA ARG A 63 -9.12 -8.17 4.27
C ARG A 63 -8.81 -6.72 3.94
N LEU A 64 -9.80 -5.95 3.50
CA LEU A 64 -9.58 -4.55 3.17
C LEU A 64 -9.53 -3.66 4.42
N SER A 65 -10.41 -3.90 5.41
CA SER A 65 -10.29 -3.23 6.72
C SER A 65 -8.91 -3.52 7.32
N THR A 66 -8.45 -4.77 7.28
CA THR A 66 -7.11 -5.14 7.73
C THR A 66 -6.02 -4.43 6.93
N TYR A 67 -6.13 -4.37 5.60
CA TYR A 67 -5.16 -3.68 4.74
C TYR A 67 -5.04 -2.18 5.06
N PHE A 68 -6.16 -1.45 5.19
CA PHE A 68 -6.12 -0.02 5.53
C PHE A 68 -5.71 0.21 6.99
N LYS A 69 -6.09 -0.68 7.91
CA LYS A 69 -5.55 -0.69 9.27
C LYS A 69 -4.03 -0.82 9.25
N GLU A 70 -3.48 -1.76 8.51
CA GLU A 70 -2.03 -1.88 8.38
C GLU A 70 -1.41 -0.63 7.73
N LEU A 71 -2.06 -0.06 6.70
CA LEU A 71 -1.53 1.09 5.95
C LEU A 71 -1.36 2.31 6.86
N LEU A 72 -2.32 2.51 7.75
CA LEU A 72 -2.45 3.72 8.54
C LEU A 72 -1.96 3.52 9.99
N LEU A 73 -2.11 2.32 10.53
CA LEU A 73 -1.81 1.98 11.92
C LEU A 73 -0.59 1.07 12.09
N GLY A 74 -0.09 0.45 11.01
CA GLY A 74 1.08 -0.42 11.08
C GLY A 74 2.36 0.36 11.33
N ASP A 75 3.23 -0.21 12.16
CA ASP A 75 4.59 0.30 12.33
C ASP A 75 5.36 0.12 11.01
N ILE A 76 5.97 1.19 10.47
CA ILE A 76 6.82 1.06 9.28
C ILE A 76 8.13 0.40 9.71
N ASN A 77 8.13 -0.93 9.68
CA ASN A 77 9.28 -1.76 9.96
C ASN A 77 9.49 -2.73 8.80
N LEU A 78 10.53 -3.56 8.89
CA LEU A 78 10.82 -4.54 7.84
C LEU A 78 9.64 -5.48 7.56
N SER A 79 8.91 -5.92 8.60
CA SER A 79 7.74 -6.78 8.45
C SER A 79 6.62 -6.09 7.65
N TYR A 80 6.35 -4.81 7.93
CA TYR A 80 5.41 -4.00 7.16
C TYR A 80 5.82 -3.92 5.69
N LEU A 81 7.08 -3.61 5.41
CA LEU A 81 7.59 -3.50 4.04
C LEU A 81 7.47 -4.85 3.31
N HIS A 82 7.86 -5.97 3.94
CA HIS A 82 7.70 -7.30 3.36
C HIS A 82 6.25 -7.64 3.02
N ASN A 83 5.30 -7.28 3.89
CA ASN A 83 3.88 -7.48 3.63
C ASN A 83 3.41 -6.66 2.41
N ARG A 84 3.89 -5.42 2.24
CA ARG A 84 3.55 -4.59 1.07
C ARG A 84 4.13 -5.14 -0.23
N LEU A 85 5.37 -5.62 -0.20
CA LEU A 85 5.97 -6.28 -1.36
C LEU A 85 5.19 -7.55 -1.75
N SER A 86 4.80 -8.37 -0.77
CA SER A 86 4.00 -9.58 -1.00
C SER A 86 2.64 -9.28 -1.67
N LEU A 87 1.97 -8.21 -1.24
CA LEU A 87 0.72 -7.74 -1.88
C LEU A 87 0.95 -7.29 -3.33
N ALA A 88 2.01 -6.53 -3.59
CA ALA A 88 2.36 -6.07 -4.93
C ALA A 88 2.65 -7.24 -5.90
N ILE A 89 3.36 -8.26 -5.43
CA ILE A 89 3.61 -9.50 -6.19
C ILE A 89 2.30 -10.23 -6.48
N THR A 90 1.38 -10.25 -5.51
CA THR A 90 0.05 -10.84 -5.69
C THR A 90 -0.75 -10.10 -6.76
N HIS A 91 -0.73 -8.76 -6.77
CA HIS A 91 -1.39 -7.96 -7.80
C HIS A 91 -0.83 -8.24 -9.20
N GLU A 92 0.50 -8.36 -9.35
CA GLU A 92 1.08 -8.70 -10.64
C GLU A 92 0.75 -10.14 -11.08
N ARG A 93 0.76 -11.11 -10.17
CA ARG A 93 0.33 -12.49 -10.50
C ARG A 93 -1.12 -12.53 -11.01
N LEU A 94 -1.96 -11.62 -10.55
CA LEU A 94 -3.35 -11.47 -10.98
C LEU A 94 -3.50 -10.60 -12.23
N GLY A 95 -2.42 -10.05 -12.79
CA GLY A 95 -2.45 -9.14 -13.94
C GLY A 95 -3.11 -7.79 -13.66
N ILE A 96 -3.17 -7.39 -12.38
CA ILE A 96 -3.78 -6.13 -11.97
C ILE A 96 -2.81 -5.00 -12.30
N SER A 97 -3.20 -4.18 -13.27
CA SER A 97 -2.39 -3.03 -13.68
C SER A 97 -2.26 -1.99 -12.55
N PRO A 98 -1.07 -1.41 -12.32
CA PRO A 98 -0.85 -0.37 -11.30
C PRO A 98 -1.72 0.88 -11.48
N ARG A 99 -2.25 1.14 -12.68
CA ARG A 99 -3.22 2.24 -12.90
C ARG A 99 -4.49 2.05 -12.07
N PHE A 100 -4.92 0.81 -11.87
CA PHE A 100 -6.06 0.52 -11.01
C PHE A 100 -5.69 0.89 -9.58
N TYR A 101 -4.53 0.46 -9.10
CA TYR A 101 -4.04 0.80 -7.75
C TYR A 101 -4.07 2.29 -7.44
N ILE A 102 -3.58 3.13 -8.37
CA ILE A 102 -3.60 4.59 -8.23
C ILE A 102 -5.03 5.13 -8.22
N ALA A 103 -5.89 4.65 -9.12
CA ALA A 103 -7.30 5.04 -9.14
C ALA A 103 -8.04 4.64 -7.86
N HIS A 104 -7.65 3.50 -7.24
CA HIS A 104 -8.19 3.05 -5.96
C HIS A 104 -7.88 4.04 -4.84
N PHE A 105 -6.63 4.48 -4.74
CA PHE A 105 -6.26 5.47 -3.74
C PHE A 105 -6.91 6.83 -3.97
N SER A 106 -7.03 7.27 -5.23
CA SER A 106 -7.76 8.52 -5.54
C SER A 106 -9.20 8.45 -5.04
N LYS A 107 -9.91 7.36 -5.34
CA LYS A 107 -11.29 7.18 -4.90
C LYS A 107 -11.40 7.09 -3.38
N TRP A 108 -10.48 6.37 -2.75
CA TRP A 108 -10.44 6.25 -1.29
C TRP A 108 -10.21 7.61 -0.62
N LEU A 109 -9.28 8.42 -1.12
CA LEU A 109 -9.01 9.77 -0.61
C LEU A 109 -10.24 10.69 -0.71
N ASP A 110 -10.97 10.64 -1.83
CA ASP A 110 -12.22 11.40 -1.99
C ASP A 110 -13.26 11.01 -0.94
N LEU A 111 -13.38 9.71 -0.66
CA LEU A 111 -14.30 9.18 0.37
C LEU A 111 -13.87 9.57 1.79
N MET A 112 -12.57 9.70 2.05
CA MET A 112 -12.03 10.10 3.34
C MET A 112 -12.22 11.60 3.62
N LEU A 113 -12.29 12.45 2.59
CA LEU A 113 -12.26 13.91 2.75
C LEU A 113 -13.44 14.45 3.56
N GLY A 114 -14.65 13.92 3.35
CA GLY A 114 -15.84 14.31 4.12
C GLY A 114 -15.70 14.00 5.62
N PRO A 115 -15.50 12.71 5.99
CA PRO A 115 -15.28 12.30 7.38
C PRO A 115 -14.13 13.06 8.08
N ILE A 116 -13.03 13.34 7.37
CA ILE A 116 -11.92 14.13 7.94
C ILE A 116 -12.40 15.54 8.28
N LYS A 117 -13.13 16.21 7.39
CA LYS A 117 -13.64 17.57 7.64
C LYS A 117 -14.66 17.61 8.78
N GLU A 118 -15.42 16.55 8.98
CA GLU A 118 -16.44 16.46 10.03
C GLU A 118 -15.83 16.21 11.42
N ILE A 119 -14.79 15.37 11.52
CA ILE A 119 -14.26 14.89 12.80
C ILE A 119 -13.02 15.68 13.24
N ALA A 120 -12.20 16.15 12.29
CA ALA A 120 -10.93 16.77 12.63
C ALA A 120 -11.09 18.26 12.99
N PRO A 121 -10.30 18.77 13.95
CA PRO A 121 -10.17 20.20 14.14
C PRO A 121 -9.72 20.89 12.84
N PRO A 122 -10.33 22.04 12.45
CA PRO A 122 -10.02 22.69 11.17
C PRO A 122 -8.53 22.99 10.94
N ASP A 123 -7.80 23.34 12.00
CA ASP A 123 -6.36 23.62 11.97
C ASP A 123 -5.50 22.36 11.76
N LYS A 124 -6.08 21.17 11.93
CA LYS A 124 -5.40 19.88 11.80
C LYS A 124 -5.71 19.14 10.50
N VAL A 125 -6.74 19.55 9.75
CA VAL A 125 -7.16 18.88 8.50
C VAL A 125 -5.99 18.74 7.52
N SER A 126 -5.25 19.82 7.25
CA SER A 126 -4.11 19.78 6.33
C SER A 126 -3.01 18.82 6.79
N LYS A 127 -2.75 18.74 8.10
CA LYS A 127 -1.76 17.81 8.67
C LYS A 127 -2.21 16.36 8.49
N ILE A 128 -3.50 16.07 8.73
CA ILE A 128 -4.07 14.72 8.52
C ILE A 128 -3.93 14.31 7.05
N LEU A 129 -4.35 15.18 6.13
CA LEU A 129 -4.25 14.89 4.70
C LEU A 129 -2.81 14.63 4.28
N ALA A 130 -1.86 15.46 4.71
CA ALA A 130 -0.44 15.26 4.42
C ALA A 130 0.08 13.89 4.91
N LEU A 131 -0.33 13.47 6.11
CA LEU A 131 0.06 12.18 6.68
C LEU A 131 -0.57 10.97 5.95
N LEU A 132 -1.84 11.10 5.53
CA LEU A 132 -2.50 10.12 4.67
C LEU A 132 -1.79 10.00 3.32
N PHE A 133 -1.48 11.13 2.67
CA PHE A 133 -0.74 11.14 1.42
C PHE A 133 0.63 10.50 1.56
N LYS A 134 1.41 10.83 2.60
CA LYS A 134 2.71 10.17 2.85
C LYS A 134 2.58 8.64 2.92
N SER A 135 1.56 8.16 3.65
CA SER A 135 1.34 6.71 3.84
C SER A 135 0.94 6.01 2.54
N ILE A 136 0.06 6.62 1.76
CA ILE A 136 -0.38 6.11 0.46
C ILE A 136 0.74 6.15 -0.57
N LEU A 137 1.49 7.25 -0.66
CA LEU A 137 2.57 7.40 -1.63
C LEU A 137 3.70 6.42 -1.37
N LEU A 138 4.02 6.15 -0.09
CA LEU A 138 4.94 5.06 0.28
C LEU A 138 4.46 3.72 -0.30
N ASP A 139 3.19 3.42 -0.07
CA ASP A 139 2.62 2.14 -0.45
C ASP A 139 2.52 1.97 -1.98
N ILE A 140 2.20 3.05 -2.71
CA ILE A 140 2.29 3.11 -4.18
C ILE A 140 3.73 2.89 -4.64
N ALA A 141 4.70 3.58 -4.06
CA ALA A 141 6.11 3.46 -4.45
C ALA A 141 6.60 2.02 -4.29
N LEU A 142 6.36 1.41 -3.12
CA LEU A 142 6.71 0.01 -2.84
C LEU A 142 6.04 -0.96 -3.82
N CYS A 143 4.76 -0.73 -4.13
CA CYS A 143 4.02 -1.56 -5.07
C CYS A 143 4.62 -1.48 -6.49
N MET A 144 4.93 -0.26 -6.94
CA MET A 144 5.53 -0.03 -8.25
C MET A 144 6.94 -0.62 -8.36
N GLU A 145 7.80 -0.43 -7.36
CA GLU A 145 9.15 -1.00 -7.33
C GLU A 145 9.12 -2.54 -7.38
N ALA A 146 8.24 -3.16 -6.57
CA ALA A 146 8.06 -4.61 -6.57
C ALA A 146 7.57 -5.13 -7.93
N GLN A 147 6.54 -4.50 -8.50
CA GLN A 147 6.02 -4.90 -9.81
C GLN A 147 7.07 -4.73 -10.92
N GLN A 148 7.81 -3.61 -10.92
CA GLN A 148 8.88 -3.36 -11.89
C GLN A 148 9.95 -4.44 -11.82
N ALA A 149 10.41 -4.80 -10.62
CA ALA A 149 11.43 -5.83 -10.48
C ALA A 149 10.92 -7.24 -10.85
N VAL A 150 9.67 -7.57 -10.53
CA VAL A 150 9.01 -8.80 -11.02
C VAL A 150 9.00 -8.83 -12.56
N HIS A 151 8.63 -7.72 -13.20
CA HIS A 151 8.65 -7.61 -14.65
C HIS A 151 10.07 -7.81 -15.21
N VAL A 152 11.08 -7.17 -14.63
CA VAL A 152 12.48 -7.32 -15.05
C VAL A 152 12.94 -8.78 -14.95
N GLU A 153 12.67 -9.47 -13.85
CA GLU A 153 13.03 -10.87 -13.69
C GLU A 153 12.30 -11.79 -14.68
N ARG A 154 11.02 -11.51 -14.94
CA ARG A 154 10.26 -12.22 -15.97
C ARG A 154 10.86 -12.01 -17.37
N TYR A 155 11.25 -10.78 -17.71
CA TYR A 155 11.90 -10.48 -19.00
C TYR A 155 13.26 -11.15 -19.14
N LYS A 156 14.10 -11.18 -18.10
CA LYS A 156 15.38 -11.91 -18.12
C LYS A 156 15.18 -13.38 -18.47
N LYS A 157 14.17 -14.03 -17.87
CA LYS A 157 13.84 -15.45 -18.14
C LYS A 157 13.35 -15.71 -19.57
N ILE A 158 12.75 -14.72 -20.24
CA ILE A 158 12.25 -14.84 -21.61
C ILE A 158 13.34 -14.49 -22.63
N LEU A 159 14.08 -13.41 -22.40
CA LEU A 159 15.00 -12.83 -23.38
C LEU A 159 16.42 -13.40 -23.34
N ILE A 160 16.89 -13.89 -22.19
CA ILE A 160 18.23 -14.48 -22.07
C ILE A 160 18.32 -15.82 -22.81
N PRO A 161 17.36 -16.77 -22.65
CA PRO A 161 17.39 -18.02 -23.41
C PRO A 161 17.21 -17.79 -24.92
N ALA A 162 16.42 -16.79 -25.32
CA ALA A 162 16.16 -16.46 -26.72
C ALA A 162 17.35 -15.81 -27.46
N ARG A 163 18.40 -15.36 -26.75
CA ARG A 163 19.65 -14.83 -27.33
C ARG A 163 20.78 -15.86 -27.42
N MET A 164 20.58 -17.06 -26.88
CA MET A 164 21.54 -18.16 -26.92
C MET A 164 21.16 -19.27 -27.92
N GLN A 165 20.17 -19.01 -28.78
CA GLN A 165 19.82 -19.78 -29.97
C GLN A 165 20.10 -18.94 -31.21
#